data_AF-H2XUB0-F1
#
_entry.id   AF-H2XUB0-F1
#
_cell.length_a   1.000
_cell.length_b   1.000
_cell.length_c   1.000
_cell.angle_alpha   90.00
_cell.angle_beta   90.00
_cell.angle_gamma   90.00
#
_symmetry.space_group_name_H-M   'P 1'
#
loop_
_entity.id
_entity.type
_entity.pdbx_description
1 polymer ?
#
loop_
_entity_poly.entity_id
_entity_poly.type
_entity_poly.pdbx_seq_one_letter_code
_entity_poly.pdbx_strand_id
1 'polypeptide(L)'
;MNNNGDILWTHILSVYKTEQQNLMLSRCRLSSAHIYLNSYTKMKVNLAREVLSWSVGKCLEQIPAANATAKFVLLFAKWFDIMNCSRSNPIKTIIG
;
A
#
# COMPACT_ATOMS: atom_id res chain seq x y z
N MET A 1 -18.78 -0.10 -16.98
CA MET A 1 -18.76 -0.98 -15.80
C MET A 1 -18.18 -0.17 -14.64
N ASN A 2 -18.87 -0.14 -13.52
CA ASN A 2 -18.57 0.77 -12.41
C ASN A 2 -17.53 0.11 -11.50
N ASN A 3 -16.24 0.27 -11.79
CA ASN A 3 -15.10 -0.33 -11.05
C ASN A 3 -14.92 0.20 -9.61
N ASN A 4 -15.89 0.96 -9.07
CA ASN A 4 -15.77 1.64 -7.78
C ASN A 4 -15.70 0.69 -6.56
N GLY A 5 -15.97 -0.60 -6.76
CA GLY A 5 -15.93 -1.64 -5.72
C GLY A 5 -14.77 -2.63 -5.83
N ASP A 6 -14.01 -2.63 -6.92
CA ASP A 6 -13.07 -3.70 -7.21
C ASP A 6 -11.71 -3.48 -6.53
N ILE A 7 -11.15 -4.57 -6.02
CA ILE A 7 -9.78 -4.61 -5.49
C ILE A 7 -8.89 -5.14 -6.60
N LEU A 8 -8.12 -4.24 -7.23
CA LEU A 8 -7.35 -4.57 -8.43
C LEU A 8 -5.86 -4.25 -8.24
N TRP A 9 -5.00 -5.17 -8.69
CA TRP A 9 -3.55 -4.95 -8.71
C TRP A 9 -3.14 -3.79 -9.62
N THR A 10 -3.92 -3.54 -10.69
CA THR A 10 -3.70 -2.41 -11.60
C THR A 10 -3.76 -1.07 -10.89
N HIS A 11 -4.51 -0.92 -9.79
CA HIS A 11 -4.53 0.30 -8.99
C HIS A 11 -3.18 0.55 -8.29
N ILE A 12 -2.55 -0.49 -7.73
CA ILE A 12 -1.21 -0.42 -7.15
C ILE A 12 -0.18 -0.07 -8.23
N LEU A 13 -0.33 -0.66 -9.42
CA LEU A 13 0.53 -0.36 -10.56
C LEU A 13 0.42 1.12 -10.99
N SER A 14 -0.78 1.69 -10.94
CA SER A 14 -1.01 3.12 -11.21
C SER A 14 -0.32 4.01 -10.18
N VAL A 15 -0.39 3.68 -8.89
CA VAL A 15 0.35 4.40 -7.84
C VAL A 15 1.85 4.36 -8.12
N TYR A 16 2.40 3.17 -8.39
CA TYR A 16 3.82 3.03 -8.71
C TYR A 16 4.24 3.90 -9.90
N LYS A 17 3.47 3.90 -10.99
CA LYS A 17 3.74 4.74 -12.17
C LYS A 17 3.71 6.24 -11.84
N THR A 18 2.71 6.68 -11.07
CA THR A 18 2.59 8.09 -10.65
C THR A 18 3.77 8.52 -9.77
N GLU A 19 4.24 7.65 -8.89
CA GLU A 19 5.39 7.92 -8.02
C GLU A 19 6.72 7.93 -8.81
N GLN A 20 6.87 7.07 -9.81
CA GLN A 20 8.03 7.08 -10.72
C GLN A 20 8.11 8.37 -11.55
N GLN A 21 6.98 9.01 -11.85
CA GLN A 21 6.96 10.31 -12.54
C GLN A 21 7.33 11.49 -11.62
N ASN A 22 7.20 11.32 -10.30
CA ASN A 22 7.40 12.37 -9.29
C ASN A 22 8.53 12.04 -8.32
N LEU A 23 9.74 11.81 -8.85
CA LEU A 23 10.90 11.31 -8.09
C LEU A 23 11.34 12.21 -6.92
N MET A 24 11.00 13.51 -6.93
CA MET A 24 11.38 14.44 -5.85
C MET A 24 10.42 14.42 -4.65
N LEU A 25 9.23 13.82 -4.76
CA LEU A 25 8.19 13.80 -3.74
C LEU A 25 7.58 12.41 -3.60
N SER A 26 8.42 11.38 -3.39
CA SER A 26 7.88 10.04 -3.18
C SER A 26 7.09 9.97 -1.87
N ARG A 27 5.79 9.72 -2.00
CA ARG A 27 4.81 9.66 -0.91
C ARG A 27 4.63 8.24 -0.39
N CYS A 28 5.04 7.22 -1.13
CA CYS A 28 4.99 5.83 -0.66
C CYS A 28 6.22 5.02 -1.11
N ARG A 29 6.62 4.05 -0.29
CA ARG A 29 7.75 3.15 -0.57
C ARG A 29 7.31 2.03 -1.51
N LEU A 30 7.22 2.34 -2.81
CA LEU A 30 7.03 1.34 -3.86
C LEU A 30 8.23 1.36 -4.81
N SER A 31 8.79 0.17 -5.03
CA SER A 31 9.92 -0.06 -5.95
C SER A 31 9.56 -1.16 -6.94
N SER A 32 10.38 -1.33 -7.97
CA SER A 32 10.20 -2.41 -8.95
C SER A 32 10.12 -3.80 -8.31
N ALA A 33 10.80 -4.04 -7.18
CA ALA A 33 10.74 -5.30 -6.45
C ALA A 33 9.36 -5.63 -5.86
N HIS A 34 8.53 -4.61 -5.64
CA HIS A 34 7.14 -4.76 -5.18
C HIS A 34 6.20 -5.15 -6.33
N ILE A 35 6.54 -4.73 -7.55
CA ILE A 35 5.72 -4.90 -8.75
C ILE A 35 6.08 -6.18 -9.50
N TYR A 36 7.38 -6.41 -9.68
CA TYR A 36 7.94 -7.50 -10.45
C TYR A 36 8.54 -8.53 -9.49
N LEU A 37 7.66 -9.38 -8.96
CA LEU A 37 8.06 -10.46 -8.07
C LEU A 37 8.84 -11.52 -8.84
N ASN A 38 9.96 -11.96 -8.26
CA ASN A 38 10.73 -13.12 -8.69
C ASN A 38 10.69 -14.20 -7.59
N SER A 39 11.26 -15.37 -7.87
CA SER A 39 11.24 -16.52 -6.95
C SER A 39 11.79 -16.21 -5.55
N TYR A 40 12.70 -15.24 -5.44
CA TYR A 40 13.27 -14.81 -4.18
C TYR A 40 12.45 -13.70 -3.51
N THR A 41 11.99 -12.69 -4.27
CA THR A 41 11.25 -11.56 -3.71
C THR A 41 9.83 -11.93 -3.29
N LYS A 42 9.20 -12.94 -3.90
CA LYS A 42 7.87 -13.44 -3.49
C LYS A 42 7.83 -13.95 -2.04
N MET A 43 8.96 -14.40 -1.50
CA MET A 43 9.07 -14.89 -0.12
C MET A 43 9.38 -13.77 0.89
N LYS A 44 9.71 -12.57 0.42
CA LYS A 44 10.00 -11.43 1.30
C LYS A 44 8.72 -10.79 1.79
N VAL A 45 8.23 -11.23 2.94
CA VAL A 45 7.03 -10.69 3.60
C VAL A 45 7.11 -9.17 3.78
N ASN A 46 8.31 -8.62 3.98
CA ASN A 46 8.51 -7.17 4.07
C ASN A 46 8.02 -6.43 2.82
N LEU A 47 8.23 -6.97 1.61
CA LEU A 47 7.75 -6.36 0.38
C LEU A 47 6.22 -6.36 0.34
N ALA A 48 5.58 -7.47 0.72
CA ALA A 48 4.12 -7.53 0.79
C ALA A 48 3.54 -6.54 1.83
N ARG A 49 4.19 -6.43 3.00
CA ARG A 49 3.84 -5.47 4.05
C ARG A 49 3.95 -4.03 3.56
N GLU A 50 5.00 -3.69 2.81
CA GLU A 50 5.20 -2.35 2.28
C GLU A 50 4.13 -1.97 1.24
N VAL A 51 3.68 -2.90 0.40
CA VAL A 51 2.51 -2.68 -0.49
C VAL A 51 1.23 -2.39 0.29
N LEU A 52 1.02 -3.08 1.41
CA LEU A 52 -0.16 -2.92 2.26
C LEU A 52 0.00 -1.83 3.34
N SER A 53 0.95 -0.91 3.15
CA SER A 53 1.23 0.16 4.12
C SER A 53 0.22 1.30 4.05
N TRP A 54 0.12 2.04 5.15
CA TRP A 54 -0.75 3.22 5.25
C TRP A 54 -0.47 4.27 4.17
N SER A 55 0.81 4.52 3.86
CA SER A 55 1.21 5.50 2.84
C SER A 55 0.76 5.10 1.43
N VAL A 56 0.82 3.81 1.08
CA VAL A 56 0.27 3.30 -0.18
C VAL A 56 -1.25 3.46 -0.21
N GLY A 57 -1.94 3.16 0.90
CA GLY A 57 -3.37 3.41 1.06
C GLY A 57 -3.75 4.88 0.80
N LYS A 58 -2.97 5.82 1.32
CA LYS A 58 -3.15 7.26 1.07
C LYS A 58 -2.86 7.69 -0.36
N CYS A 59 -1.88 7.07 -1.02
CA CYS A 59 -1.64 7.33 -2.43
C CYS A 59 -2.77 6.76 -3.31
N LEU A 60 -3.35 5.61 -2.95
CA LEU A 60 -4.49 5.02 -3.65
C LEU A 60 -5.76 5.88 -3.58
N GLU A 61 -5.96 6.64 -2.49
CA GLU A 61 -7.08 7.59 -2.39
C GLU A 61 -7.06 8.66 -3.50
N GLN A 62 -5.89 8.92 -4.10
CA GLN A 62 -5.72 9.89 -5.17
C GLN A 62 -5.89 9.29 -6.58
N ILE A 63 -5.97 7.96 -6.68
CA ILE A 63 -6.14 7.27 -7.97
C ILE A 63 -7.64 7.14 -8.27
N PRO A 64 -8.11 7.60 -9.45
CA PRO A 64 -9.50 7.43 -9.85
C PRO A 64 -9.93 5.95 -9.82
N ALA A 65 -11.15 5.69 -9.35
CA ALA A 65 -11.74 4.35 -9.22
C ALA A 65 -11.01 3.36 -8.27
N ALA A 66 -9.96 3.78 -7.55
CA ALA A 66 -9.21 2.90 -6.64
C ALA A 66 -9.74 2.89 -5.19
N ASN A 67 -10.88 3.51 -4.90
CA ASN A 67 -11.39 3.72 -3.53
C ASN A 67 -11.53 2.42 -2.74
N ALA A 68 -12.08 1.37 -3.35
CA ALA A 68 -12.19 0.06 -2.70
C ALA A 68 -10.82 -0.55 -2.35
N THR A 69 -9.84 -0.43 -3.25
CA THR A 69 -8.47 -0.89 -3.00
C THR A 69 -7.80 -0.05 -1.91
N ALA A 70 -8.00 1.27 -1.89
CA ALA A 70 -7.49 2.16 -0.84
C ALA A 70 -8.02 1.75 0.55
N LYS A 71 -9.35 1.55 0.66
CA LYS A 71 -9.99 1.09 1.91
C LYS A 71 -9.45 -0.27 2.35
N PHE A 72 -9.29 -1.21 1.43
CA PHE A 72 -8.72 -2.52 1.72
C PHE A 72 -7.30 -2.42 2.27
N VAL A 73 -6.43 -1.64 1.63
CA VAL A 73 -5.04 -1.44 2.05
C VAL A 73 -4.98 -0.75 3.42
N LEU A 74 -5.78 0.29 3.66
CA LEU A 74 -5.81 0.98 4.96
C LEU A 74 -6.32 0.08 6.09
N LEU A 75 -7.31 -0.77 5.81
CA LEU A 75 -7.79 -1.77 6.76
C LEU A 75 -6.67 -2.75 7.12
N PHE A 76 -5.95 -3.26 6.13
CA PHE A 76 -4.84 -4.18 6.35
C PHE A 76 -3.67 -3.53 7.08
N ALA A 77 -3.35 -2.27 6.78
CA ALA A 77 -2.33 -1.52 7.51
C ALA A 77 -2.65 -1.48 9.02
N LYS A 78 -3.89 -1.13 9.37
CA LYS A 78 -4.35 -1.11 10.76
C LYS A 78 -4.36 -2.51 11.38
N TRP A 79 -4.79 -3.53 10.62
CA TRP A 79 -4.75 -4.91 11.08
C TRP A 79 -3.32 -5.36 11.39
N PHE A 80 -2.34 -5.04 10.54
CA PHE A 80 -0.94 -5.34 10.81
C PHE A 80 -0.44 -4.66 12.08
N ASP A 81 -0.82 -3.41 12.32
CA ASP A 81 -0.46 -2.70 13.55
C ASP A 81 -1.06 -3.35 14.80
N ILE A 82 -2.31 -3.84 14.72
CA ILE A 82 -2.96 -4.58 15.81
C ILE A 82 -2.25 -5.92 16.06
N MET A 83 -1.98 -6.68 15.00
CA MET A 83 -1.38 -8.02 15.13
C MET A 83 0.07 -7.99 15.59
N ASN A 84 0.79 -6.90 15.30
CA ASN A 84 2.19 -6.73 15.70
C ASN A 84 2.36 -5.79 16.89
N CYS A 85 1.27 -5.44 17.58
CA CYS A 85 1.35 -4.58 18.75
C CYS A 85 2.06 -5.33 19.89
N SER A 86 2.95 -4.62 20.56
CA SER A 86 3.67 -5.13 21.73
C SER A 86 4.04 -3.97 22.63
N ARG A 87 4.56 -4.27 23.83
CA ARG A 87 5.04 -3.21 24.74
C ARG A 87 6.10 -2.32 24.08
N SER A 88 6.94 -2.88 23.21
CA SER A 88 7.99 -2.16 22.48
C SER A 88 7.47 -1.44 21.24
N ASN A 89 6.33 -1.86 20.68
CA ASN A 89 5.68 -1.27 19.51
C ASN A 89 4.19 -1.03 19.80
N PRO A 90 3.85 0.02 20.57
CA PRO A 90 2.46 0.36 20.84
C PRO A 90 1.76 0.82 19.55
N ILE A 91 0.44 0.61 19.47
CA ILE A 91 -0.37 1.13 18.37
C ILE A 91 -0.28 2.65 18.38
N LYS A 92 0.25 3.22 17.29
CA LYS A 92 0.29 4.67 17.12
C LYS A 92 -1.06 5.12 16.60
N THR A 93 -1.84 5.80 17.44
CA THR A 93 -3.02 6.52 16.96
C THR A 93 -2.53 7.67 16.10
N ILE A 94 -2.66 7.55 14.78
CA ILE A 94 -2.37 8.65 13.85
C ILE A 94 -3.53 9.64 14.03
N ILE A 95 -3.31 10.68 14.84
CA ILE A 95 -4.21 11.84 14.93
C ILE A 95 -4.00 12.59 13.62
N GLY A 96 -4.95 12.47 12.70
CA GLY A 96 -5.04 13.26 11.48
C GLY A 96 -5.71 14.59 11.74
#